data_AF-R5I3W2-F1
#
_entry.id   AF-R5I3W2-F1
#
_cell.length_a   1.000
_cell.length_b   1.000
_cell.length_c   1.000
_cell.angle_alpha   90.00
_cell.angle_beta   90.00
_cell.angle_gamma   90.00
#
_symmetry.space_group_name_H-M   'P 1'
#
loop_
_entity.id
_entity.type
_entity.pdbx_description
1 polymer ?
#
loop_
_entity_poly.entity_id
_entity_poly.type
_entity_poly.pdbx_seq_one_letter_code
_entity_poly.pdbx_strand_id
1 'polypeptide(L)' 'MYTLNFPNGNVQTYSNLSDLQNAAKLLGGEAKQIRIGGKKYVFIPKK' A
#
# COMPACT_ATOMS: atom_id res chain seq x y z
N MET A 1 -1.40 -12.00 3.49
CA MET A 1 -0.50 -10.98 2.93
C MET A 1 -1.29 -9.75 2.54
N TYR A 2 -0.72 -8.57 2.82
CA TYR A 2 -1.27 -7.26 2.47
C TYR A 2 -0.63 -6.80 1.16
N THR A 3 -1.42 -6.39 0.18
CA THR A 3 -0.95 -6.07 -1.18
C THR A 3 -1.02 -4.56 -1.39
N LEU A 4 0.10 -3.94 -1.77
CA LEU A 4 0.20 -2.54 -2.18
C LEU A 4 0.35 -2.47 -3.70
N ASN A 5 -0.60 -1.81 -4.35
CA ASN A 5 -0.61 -1.61 -5.79
C ASN A 5 -0.10 -0.20 -6.11
N PHE A 6 0.90 -0.10 -6.97
CA PHE A 6 1.50 1.16 -7.36
C PHE A 6 0.91 1.67 -8.69
N PRO A 7 0.88 3.00 -8.92
CA PRO A 7 0.35 3.59 -10.15
C PRO A 7 1.08 3.14 -11.43
N ASN A 8 2.33 2.70 -11.32
CA ASN A 8 3.13 2.18 -12.44
C ASN A 8 2.84 0.70 -12.76
N GLY A 9 1.85 0.09 -12.12
CA GLY A 9 1.50 -1.32 -12.32
C GLY A 9 2.29 -2.29 -11.45
N ASN A 10 3.29 -1.83 -10.68
CA ASN A 10 4.00 -2.68 -9.74
C ASN A 10 3.12 -3.07 -8.56
N VAL A 11 3.39 -4.24 -8.00
CA VAL A 11 2.70 -4.77 -6.84
C VAL A 11 3.74 -5.24 -5.82
N GLN A 12 3.58 -4.85 -4.56
CA GLN A 12 4.37 -5.37 -3.45
C GLN A 12 3.46 -5.99 -2.39
N THR A 13 3.94 -7.05 -1.75
CA THR A 13 3.20 -7.75 -0.70
C THR A 13 3.95 -7.72 0.61
N TYR A 14 3.22 -7.53 1.70
CA TYR A 14 3.76 -7.44 3.06
C TYR A 14 3.06 -8.44 3.99
N SER A 15 3.78 -8.89 5.01
CA SER A 15 3.28 -9.86 5.98
C SER A 15 2.18 -9.27 6.88
N ASN A 16 2.29 -7.99 7.23
CA ASN A 16 1.32 -7.27 8.06
C ASN A 16 0.99 -5.88 7.49
N LEU A 17 -0.05 -5.23 8.03
CA LEU A 17 -0.52 -3.91 7.58
C LEU A 17 0.47 -2.78 7.93
N SER A 18 1.12 -2.89 9.09
CA SER A 18 2.05 -1.87 9.59
C SER A 18 3.22 -1.69 8.63
N ASP A 19 3.82 -2.80 8.18
CA ASP A 19 4.94 -2.80 7.23
C ASP A 19 4.55 -2.17 5.89
N LEU A 20 3.34 -2.49 5.40
CA LEU A 20 2.81 -1.90 4.18
C LEU A 20 2.64 -0.38 4.32
N GLN A 21 2.06 0.09 5.43
CA GLN A 21 1.86 1.51 5.68
C GLN A 21 3.19 2.26 5.86
N ASN A 22 4.15 1.65 6.55
CA ASN A 22 5.48 2.21 6.72
C ASN A 22 6.23 2.29 5.38
N ALA A 23 6.17 1.24 4.55
CA ALA A 23 6.76 1.26 3.22
C ALA A 23 6.15 2.37 2.35
N ALA A 24 4.82 2.54 2.36
CA ALA A 24 4.18 3.63 1.64
C ALA A 24 4.65 5.01 2.13
N LYS A 25 4.81 5.21 3.46
CA LYS A 25 5.36 6.46 4.02
C LYS A 25 6.80 6.72 3.62
N LEU A 26 7.66 5.70 3.67
CA LEU A 26 9.06 5.79 3.26
C LEU A 26 9.22 6.16 1.78
N LEU A 27 8.25 5.76 0.95
CA LEU A 27 8.17 6.13 -0.47
C LEU A 27 7.54 7.51 -0.71
N GLY A 28 7.29 8.30 0.34
CA GLY A 28 6.69 9.63 0.22
C GLY A 28 5.19 9.62 -0.07
N GLY A 29 4.48 8.54 0.30
CA GLY A 29 3.05 8.42 0.06
C GLY A 29 2.28 7.83 1.23
N GLU A 30 1.11 7.31 0.93
CA GLU A 30 0.25 6.59 1.85
C GLU A 30 -0.41 5.40 1.16
N ALA A 31 -0.82 4.42 1.96
CA ALA A 31 -1.55 3.26 1.47
C ALA A 31 -3.04 3.38 1.80
N LYS A 32 -3.89 3.40 0.78
CA LYS A 32 -5.35 3.48 0.94
C LYS A 32 -6.00 2.14 0.61
N GLN A 33 -6.85 1.66 1.51
CA GLN A 33 -7.58 0.40 1.30
C GLN A 33 -8.62 0.58 0.19
N ILE A 34 -8.67 -0.35 -0.76
CA ILE A 34 -9.61 -0.31 -1.91
C ILE A 34 -10.94 -1.03 -1.67
N ARG A 35 -11.04 -1.82 -0.60
CA ARG A 35 -12.30 -2.50 -0.19
C ARG A 35 -12.32 -2.70 1.32
N ILE A 36 -13.43 -2.36 1.97
CA ILE A 36 -13.63 -2.60 3.40
C ILE A 36 -13.49 -4.11 3.68
N GLY A 37 -12.63 -4.46 4.64
CA GLY A 37 -12.30 -5.85 4.99
C GLY A 37 -11.31 -6.56 4.05
N GLY A 38 -10.81 -5.89 3.02
CA GLY A 38 -9.84 -6.45 2.07
C GLY A 38 -8.38 -6.24 2.47
N LYS A 39 -7.49 -7.15 2.07
CA LYS A 39 -6.03 -6.99 2.26
C LYS A 39 -5.35 -6.27 1.07
N LYS A 40 -6.11 -5.57 0.22
CA LYS A 40 -5.61 -4.85 -0.95
C LYS A 40 -5.63 -3.33 -0.72
N TYR A 41 -4.51 -2.69 -1.05
CA TYR A 41 -4.24 -1.29 -0.86
C TYR A 41 -3.67 -0.69 -2.15
N VAL A 42 -3.90 0.60 -2.36
CA VAL A 42 -3.30 1.41 -3.42
C VAL A 42 -2.33 2.40 -2.79
N PHE A 43 -1.16 2.54 -3.39
CA PHE A 43 -0.22 3.59 -3.05
C PHE A 43 -0.68 4.93 -3.63
N ILE A 44 -0.80 5.94 -2.77
CA ILE A 44 -1.12 7.31 -3.12
C ILE A 44 0.10 8.17 -2.78
N PRO A 45 0.84 8.70 -3.78
CA PRO A 45 1.94 9.62 -3.52
C PRO A 45 1.41 10.90 -2.88
N LYS A 46 2.08 11.39 -1.83
CA LYS A 46 1.84 12.73 -1.29
C LYS A 46 2.71 13.71 -2.08
N LYS A 47 2.08 14.75 -2.62
CA LYS A 47 2.78 15.86 -3.25
C LYS A 47 3.63 16.62 -2.22
#